data_AF-A0A820WG23-F1
#
_entry.id   AF-A0A820WG23-F1
#
_cell.length_a   1.000
_cell.length_b   1.000
_cell.length_c   1.000
_cell.angle_alpha   90.00
_cell.angle_beta   90.00
_cell.angle_gamma   90.00
#
_symmetry.space_group_name_H-M   'P 1'
#
loop_
_entity.id
_entity.type
_entity.pdbx_description
1 polymer ?
#
loop_
_entity_poly.entity_id
_entity_poly.type
_entity_poly.pdbx_seq_one_letter_code
_entity_poly.pdbx_strand_id
1 'polypeptide(L)'
;VWNIPLNLGNYTKDNVTHHYLKSLLTRPPTPLIPVTWIGIHIRRGDFLTFFKIDTSIGYLNFAMNYYRRKYINCRFLIASDDKTYAKTHLGNNSDVFITPTSFHSGEDLAALVLCEHTIVTAGSFGWWAGWLAGGNVIHDLNYPVSWQNCIREHYFPPWFLFPHNTSSQL
;
A
#
# COMPACT_ATOMS: atom_id res chain seq x y z
N VAL A 1 19.32 10.63 -14.93
CA VAL A 1 19.59 9.20 -14.66
C VAL A 1 19.25 8.93 -13.20
N TRP A 2 18.03 8.48 -12.92
CA TRP A 2 17.47 8.35 -11.57
C TRP A 2 17.61 6.93 -11.03
N ASN A 3 18.84 6.44 -10.95
CA ASN A 3 19.14 5.07 -10.50
C ASN A 3 19.67 5.08 -9.07
N ILE A 4 18.82 5.39 -8.11
CA ILE A 4 18.90 4.67 -6.83
C ILE A 4 17.76 3.64 -6.90
N PRO A 5 18.02 2.41 -7.38
CA PRO A 5 17.09 1.33 -7.16
C PRO A 5 17.06 1.15 -5.64
N LEU A 6 15.94 1.49 -5.01
CA LEU A 6 15.72 1.19 -3.62
C LEU A 6 15.56 -0.34 -3.55
N ASN A 7 16.65 -1.10 -3.61
CA ASN A 7 16.56 -2.55 -3.59
C ASN A 7 16.27 -3.00 -2.16
N LEU A 8 14.99 -2.97 -1.78
CA LEU A 8 14.53 -3.41 -0.47
C LEU A 8 14.87 -4.88 -0.19
N GLY A 9 15.19 -5.68 -1.22
CA GLY A 9 15.50 -7.09 -1.09
C GLY A 9 16.79 -7.43 -0.32
N ASN A 10 17.73 -6.49 -0.21
CA ASN A 10 18.96 -6.70 0.58
C ASN A 10 18.80 -6.32 2.06
N TYR A 11 17.66 -5.74 2.42
CA TYR A 11 17.38 -5.30 3.76
C TYR A 11 16.62 -6.38 4.52
N THR A 12 16.96 -6.55 5.79
CA THR A 12 16.36 -7.48 6.73
C THR A 12 16.00 -6.74 8.01
N LYS A 13 15.16 -7.35 8.85
CA LYS A 13 14.87 -6.81 10.19
C LYS A 13 16.14 -6.61 11.04
N ASP A 14 17.20 -7.38 10.77
CA ASP A 14 18.45 -7.38 11.54
C ASP A 14 19.45 -6.30 11.05
N ASN A 15 19.30 -5.81 9.81
CA ASN A 15 20.23 -4.87 9.19
C ASN A 15 19.61 -3.50 8.83
N VAL A 16 18.29 -3.32 9.03
CA VAL A 16 17.60 -2.04 8.88
C VAL A 16 16.92 -1.60 10.15
N THR A 17 17.26 -0.40 10.60
CA THR A 17 16.54 0.27 11.67
C THR A 17 15.33 1.02 11.13
N HIS A 18 14.29 1.17 11.95
CA HIS A 18 13.14 2.01 11.63
C HIS A 18 13.55 3.45 11.27
N HIS A 19 14.57 3.99 11.95
CA HIS A 19 15.12 5.32 11.62
C HIS A 19 15.67 5.39 10.21
N TYR A 20 16.40 4.36 9.77
CA TYR A 20 16.95 4.32 8.43
C TYR A 20 15.84 4.17 7.37
N LEU A 21 14.86 3.29 7.60
CA LEU A 21 13.71 3.16 6.70
C LEU A 21 12.93 4.47 6.58
N LYS A 22 12.69 5.14 7.71
CA LYS A 22 12.13 6.49 7.73
C LYS A 22 12.98 7.45 6.90
N SER A 23 14.30 7.45 7.07
CA SER A 23 15.19 8.32 6.29
C SER A 23 15.13 8.07 4.78
N LEU A 24 14.83 6.85 4.32
CA LEU A 24 14.67 6.52 2.91
C LEU A 24 13.36 7.04 2.33
N LEU A 25 12.28 6.91 3.10
CA LEU A 25 10.94 7.30 2.67
C LEU A 25 10.72 8.81 2.81
N THR A 26 11.30 9.44 3.82
CA THR A 26 11.14 10.88 4.13
C THR A 26 12.32 11.73 3.67
N ARG A 27 13.27 11.19 2.89
CA ARG A 27 14.47 11.96 2.48
C ARG A 27 14.05 13.15 1.60
N PRO A 28 14.52 14.38 1.87
CA PRO A 28 14.28 15.47 0.96
C PRO A 28 14.93 15.16 -0.40
N PRO A 29 14.21 15.36 -1.52
CA PRO A 29 14.72 15.11 -2.85
C PRO A 29 15.80 16.14 -3.20
N THR A 30 17.08 15.75 -3.19
CA THR A 30 18.13 16.54 -3.84
C THR A 30 18.76 15.77 -5.01
N PRO A 31 18.70 16.28 -6.26
CA PRO A 31 17.86 17.40 -6.74
C PRO A 31 16.97 17.05 -7.93
N LEU A 32 15.63 17.14 -7.75
CA LEU A 32 14.72 18.11 -8.42
C LEU A 32 13.21 17.75 -8.32
N ILE A 33 12.82 16.52 -7.96
CA ILE A 33 11.39 16.14 -7.83
C ILE A 33 11.18 15.24 -6.60
N PRO A 34 10.32 15.62 -5.62
CA PRO A 34 9.95 14.76 -4.49
C PRO A 34 9.33 13.45 -4.96
N VAL A 35 9.73 12.36 -4.29
CA VAL A 35 9.07 11.06 -4.43
C VAL A 35 7.88 11.05 -3.49
N THR A 36 6.70 10.68 -3.99
CA THR A 36 5.53 10.37 -3.16
C THR A 36 5.44 8.86 -2.97
N TRP A 37 5.56 8.38 -1.75
CA TRP A 37 5.43 6.97 -1.41
C TRP A 37 3.97 6.61 -1.12
N ILE A 38 3.52 5.55 -1.77
CA ILE A 38 2.18 5.00 -1.62
C ILE A 38 2.33 3.60 -1.02
N GLY A 39 1.86 3.43 0.22
CA GLY A 39 1.80 2.12 0.85
C GLY A 39 0.71 1.27 0.20
N ILE A 40 0.96 0.00 -0.05
CA ILE A 40 -0.06 -0.95 -0.49
C ILE A 40 -0.08 -2.10 0.52
N HIS A 41 -1.22 -2.28 1.19
CA HIS A 41 -1.44 -3.49 1.97
C HIS A 41 -2.31 -4.46 1.17
N ILE A 42 -1.77 -5.65 0.91
CA ILE A 42 -2.48 -6.75 0.24
C ILE A 42 -2.75 -7.86 1.25
N ARG A 43 -4.02 -8.07 1.58
CA ARG A 43 -4.50 -9.17 2.43
C ARG A 43 -5.01 -10.30 1.56
N ARG A 44 -4.43 -11.50 1.74
CA ARG A 44 -4.85 -12.72 1.05
C ARG A 44 -5.06 -13.86 2.02
N GLY A 45 -4.00 -14.41 2.60
CA GLY A 45 -3.98 -15.61 3.47
C GLY A 45 -5.34 -16.23 3.82
N ASP A 46 -5.84 -15.91 5.01
CA ASP A 46 -7.14 -16.34 5.55
C ASP A 46 -8.36 -15.78 4.80
N PHE A 47 -8.26 -14.57 4.25
CA PHE A 47 -9.31 -13.93 3.45
C PHE A 47 -9.67 -14.74 2.21
N LEU A 48 -8.66 -15.22 1.48
CA LEU A 48 -8.83 -16.06 0.31
C LEU A 48 -9.22 -17.49 0.69
N THR A 49 -8.56 -18.06 1.70
CA THR A 49 -8.73 -19.48 2.04
C THR A 49 -10.02 -19.76 2.79
N PHE A 50 -10.38 -18.96 3.80
CA PHE A 50 -11.57 -19.13 4.63
C PHE A 50 -12.75 -18.28 4.16
N PHE A 51 -12.53 -16.98 3.90
CA PHE A 51 -13.63 -16.06 3.59
C PHE A 51 -13.97 -15.97 2.10
N LYS A 52 -13.16 -16.58 1.23
CA LYS A 52 -13.29 -16.52 -0.24
C LYS A 52 -13.31 -15.08 -0.78
N ILE A 53 -12.69 -14.16 -0.06
CA ILE A 53 -12.50 -12.77 -0.45
C ILE A 53 -11.14 -12.70 -1.15
N ASP A 54 -11.16 -12.45 -2.46
CA ASP A 54 -9.95 -12.23 -3.23
C ASP A 54 -9.71 -10.74 -3.47
N THR A 55 -8.44 -10.36 -3.48
CA THR A 55 -8.03 -9.04 -3.91
C THR A 55 -7.98 -9.02 -5.44
N SER A 56 -8.78 -8.14 -6.05
CA SER A 56 -8.74 -7.95 -7.50
C SER A 56 -7.45 -7.26 -7.93
N ILE A 57 -6.68 -7.90 -8.83
CA ILE A 57 -5.51 -7.25 -9.46
C ILE A 57 -5.93 -6.04 -10.31
N GLY A 58 -7.14 -6.06 -10.87
CA GLY A 58 -7.72 -4.93 -11.59
C GLY A 58 -7.91 -3.70 -10.69
N TYR A 59 -8.37 -3.92 -9.46
CA TYR A 59 -8.47 -2.87 -8.44
C TYR A 59 -7.10 -2.28 -8.09
N LEU A 60 -6.11 -3.13 -7.79
CA LEU A 60 -4.75 -2.67 -7.46
C LEU A 60 -4.14 -1.84 -8.58
N ASN A 61 -4.24 -2.32 -9.83
CA ASN A 61 -3.76 -1.60 -11.00
C ASN A 61 -4.49 -0.26 -11.21
N PHE A 62 -5.81 -0.23 -11.02
CA PHE A 62 -6.59 1.00 -11.10
C PHE A 62 -6.13 2.04 -10.07
N ALA A 63 -5.98 1.63 -8.80
CA ALA A 63 -5.56 2.49 -7.71
C ALA A 63 -4.11 2.99 -7.89
N MET A 64 -3.20 2.13 -8.34
CA MET A 64 -1.83 2.53 -8.69
C MET A 64 -1.82 3.56 -9.83
N ASN A 65 -2.63 3.34 -10.87
CA ASN A 65 -2.72 4.26 -12.00
C ASN A 65 -3.36 5.61 -11.63
N TYR A 66 -4.25 5.65 -10.63
CA TYR A 66 -4.71 6.92 -10.06
C TYR A 66 -3.55 7.74 -9.50
N TYR A 67 -2.69 7.15 -8.67
CA TYR A 67 -1.54 7.87 -8.09
C TYR A 67 -0.47 8.23 -9.13
N ARG A 68 -0.20 7.35 -10.11
CA ARG A 68 0.71 7.65 -11.23
C ARG A 68 0.25 8.84 -12.08
N ARG A 69 -1.06 9.06 -12.19
CA ARG A 69 -1.62 10.24 -12.87
C ARG A 69 -1.57 11.50 -12.00
N LYS A 70 -1.69 11.34 -10.68
CA LYS A 70 -1.70 12.44 -9.71
C LYS A 70 -0.31 12.98 -9.39
N TYR A 71 0.70 12.11 -9.35
CA TYR A 71 2.05 12.44 -8.94
C TYR A 71 3.06 12.11 -10.04
N ILE A 72 3.85 13.11 -10.42
CA ILE A 72 4.90 12.98 -11.44
C ILE A 72 5.96 11.93 -11.08
N ASN A 73 6.16 11.68 -9.77
CA ASN A 73 7.15 10.76 -9.23
C ASN A 73 6.58 10.06 -7.99
N CYS A 74 5.78 9.02 -8.19
CA CYS A 74 5.32 8.16 -7.09
C CYS A 74 6.01 6.78 -7.12
N ARG A 75 6.12 6.17 -5.95
CA ARG A 75 6.60 4.80 -5.77
C ARG A 75 5.67 4.04 -4.83
N PHE A 76 5.60 2.74 -4.99
CA PHE A 76 4.68 1.87 -4.25
C PHE A 76 5.46 0.94 -3.34
N LEU A 77 5.13 0.94 -2.05
CA LEU A 77 5.70 0.04 -1.06
C LEU A 77 4.65 -0.98 -0.63
N ILE A 78 4.86 -2.25 -0.97
CA ILE A 78 3.90 -3.32 -0.74
C ILE A 78 4.27 -4.11 0.53
N ALA A 79 3.30 -4.20 1.44
CA ALA A 79 3.25 -5.21 2.49
C ALA A 79 2.11 -6.19 2.19
N SER A 80 2.37 -7.47 2.44
CA SER A 80 1.42 -8.53 2.12
C SER A 80 1.66 -9.74 3.02
N ASP A 81 0.59 -10.44 3.39
CA ASP A 81 0.70 -11.79 3.98
C ASP A 81 0.99 -12.86 2.92
N ASP A 82 0.94 -12.49 1.63
CA ASP A 82 1.34 -13.28 0.48
C ASP A 82 2.26 -12.42 -0.43
N LYS A 83 3.53 -12.29 -0.02
CA LYS A 83 4.57 -11.53 -0.75
C LYS A 83 4.90 -12.14 -2.11
N THR A 84 4.71 -13.46 -2.27
CA THR A 84 4.88 -14.17 -3.54
C THR A 84 3.84 -13.71 -4.55
N TYR A 85 2.56 -13.64 -4.17
CA TYR A 85 1.51 -13.11 -5.03
C TYR A 85 1.79 -11.67 -5.47
N ALA A 86 2.18 -10.81 -4.52
CA ALA A 86 2.54 -9.43 -4.83
C ALA A 86 3.69 -9.35 -5.85
N LYS A 87 4.74 -10.15 -5.65
CA LYS A 87 5.88 -10.21 -6.56
C LYS A 87 5.49 -10.69 -7.96
N THR A 88 4.69 -11.75 -8.05
CA THR A 88 4.25 -12.33 -9.33
C THR A 88 3.42 -11.35 -10.15
N HIS A 89 2.51 -10.60 -9.51
CA HIS A 89 1.55 -9.76 -10.24
C HIS A 89 2.01 -8.31 -10.42
N LEU A 90 2.79 -7.77 -9.47
CA LEU A 90 3.16 -6.36 -9.45
C LEU A 90 4.68 -6.13 -9.50
N GLY A 91 5.50 -7.15 -9.25
CA GLY A 91 6.96 -7.01 -9.13
C GLY A 91 7.70 -6.64 -10.41
N ASN A 92 7.06 -6.75 -11.59
CA ASN A 92 7.63 -6.30 -12.86
C ASN A 92 7.55 -4.76 -13.05
N ASN A 93 6.83 -4.06 -12.17
CA ASN A 93 6.75 -2.60 -12.22
C ASN A 93 7.99 -1.99 -11.54
N SER A 94 8.72 -1.13 -12.27
CA SER A 94 9.96 -0.51 -11.75
C SER A 94 9.77 0.45 -10.57
N ASP A 95 8.55 0.92 -10.36
CA ASP A 95 8.13 1.80 -9.25
C ASP A 95 7.56 1.02 -8.06
N VAL A 96 7.57 -0.32 -8.09
CA VAL A 96 7.07 -1.20 -7.02
C VAL A 96 8.21 -1.78 -6.21
N PHE A 97 8.07 -1.69 -4.89
CA PHE A 97 8.98 -2.24 -3.89
C PHE A 97 8.17 -3.10 -2.94
N ILE A 98 8.69 -4.27 -2.58
CA ILE A 98 8.03 -5.17 -1.64
C ILE A 98 8.86 -5.19 -0.36
N THR A 99 8.19 -5.09 0.78
CA THR A 99 8.80 -5.24 2.10
C THR A 99 9.58 -6.55 2.21
N PRO A 100 10.71 -6.59 2.94
CA PRO A 100 11.49 -7.80 3.12
C PRO A 100 10.66 -8.99 3.62
N THR A 101 11.04 -10.20 3.21
CA THR A 101 10.42 -11.44 3.73
C THR A 101 10.66 -11.65 5.22
N SER A 102 11.69 -11.01 5.79
CA SER A 102 11.98 -11.03 7.23
C SER A 102 11.13 -10.05 8.04
N PHE A 103 10.41 -9.12 7.40
CA PHE A 103 9.48 -8.23 8.09
C PHE A 103 8.23 -9.01 8.52
N HIS A 104 7.84 -8.81 9.78
CA HIS A 104 6.59 -9.31 10.33
C HIS A 104 5.56 -8.18 10.28
N SER A 105 4.37 -8.42 10.83
CA SER A 105 3.27 -7.45 10.82
C SER A 105 3.64 -6.09 11.42
N GLY A 106 4.49 -6.05 12.47
CA GLY A 106 4.95 -4.82 13.08
C GLY A 106 5.83 -3.98 12.17
N GLU A 107 6.83 -4.59 11.53
CA GLU A 107 7.72 -3.89 10.61
C GLU A 107 7.01 -3.49 9.31
N ASP A 108 6.11 -4.33 8.81
CA ASP A 108 5.26 -4.01 7.67
C ASP A 108 4.36 -2.80 7.97
N LEU A 109 3.73 -2.76 9.16
CA LEU A 109 2.92 -1.61 9.56
C LEU A 109 3.76 -0.34 9.67
N ALA A 110 4.91 -0.41 10.33
CA ALA A 110 5.82 0.72 10.46
C ALA A 110 6.27 1.26 9.09
N ALA A 111 6.54 0.36 8.14
CA ALA A 111 6.90 0.73 6.78
C ALA A 111 5.78 1.45 6.02
N LEU A 112 4.54 0.95 6.13
CA LEU A 112 3.38 1.55 5.46
C LEU A 112 3.01 2.92 6.04
N VAL A 113 3.10 3.10 7.36
CA VAL A 113 2.77 4.37 8.05
C VAL A 113 3.72 5.50 7.68
N LEU A 114 4.91 5.17 7.15
CA LEU A 114 5.86 6.15 6.65
C LEU A 114 5.56 6.64 5.22
N CYS A 115 4.61 6.01 4.52
CA CYS A 115 4.16 6.46 3.20
C CYS A 115 3.17 7.63 3.33
N GLU A 116 3.10 8.50 2.32
CA GLU A 116 2.18 9.64 2.32
C GLU A 116 0.73 9.25 2.05
N HIS A 117 0.49 8.17 1.32
CA HIS A 117 -0.84 7.67 0.98
C HIS A 117 -0.90 6.15 1.05
N THR A 118 -2.10 5.57 1.00
CA THR A 118 -2.26 4.12 1.13
C THR A 118 -3.32 3.56 0.19
N ILE A 119 -3.05 2.39 -0.38
CA ILE A 119 -4.01 1.52 -1.05
C ILE A 119 -4.21 0.32 -0.13
N VAL A 120 -5.46 0.04 0.23
CA VAL A 120 -5.77 -1.05 1.18
C VAL A 120 -6.73 -2.04 0.53
N THR A 121 -6.52 -3.30 0.84
CA THR A 121 -7.50 -4.37 0.60
C THR A 121 -8.27 -4.66 1.88
N ALA A 122 -9.15 -5.64 1.83
CA ALA A 122 -9.88 -6.18 2.97
C ALA A 122 -9.04 -6.38 4.26
N GLY A 123 -9.66 -6.08 5.41
CA GLY A 123 -9.10 -6.31 6.75
C GLY A 123 -8.68 -5.05 7.53
N SER A 124 -8.49 -5.23 8.84
CA SER A 124 -8.18 -4.15 9.79
C SER A 124 -6.74 -3.65 9.72
N PHE A 125 -5.79 -4.52 9.32
CA PHE A 125 -4.38 -4.14 9.22
C PHE A 125 -4.18 -3.00 8.21
N GLY A 126 -4.69 -3.16 6.99
CA GLY A 126 -4.62 -2.13 5.95
C GLY A 126 -5.35 -0.86 6.38
N TRP A 127 -6.53 -1.01 7.01
CA TRP A 127 -7.29 0.11 7.55
C TRP A 127 -6.46 0.96 8.52
N TRP A 128 -5.80 0.35 9.51
CA TRP A 128 -4.95 1.05 10.46
C TRP A 128 -3.69 1.63 9.84
N ALA A 129 -3.07 0.93 8.88
CA ALA A 129 -1.94 1.46 8.13
C ALA A 129 -2.30 2.77 7.41
N GLY A 130 -3.44 2.79 6.72
CA GLY A 130 -3.95 3.99 6.03
C GLY A 130 -4.33 5.12 6.98
N TRP A 131 -5.01 4.80 8.08
CA TRP A 131 -5.36 5.78 9.10
C TRP A 131 -4.11 6.47 9.68
N LEU A 132 -3.10 5.68 10.06
CA LEU A 132 -1.89 6.17 10.70
C LEU A 132 -0.95 6.90 9.73
N ALA A 133 -0.94 6.54 8.44
CA ALA A 133 -0.21 7.26 7.39
C ALA A 133 -0.73 8.69 7.19
N GLY A 134 -2.03 8.93 7.41
CA GLY A 134 -2.62 10.27 7.48
C GLY A 134 -2.90 10.96 6.15
N GLY A 135 -2.71 10.27 5.01
CA GLY A 135 -3.09 10.79 3.70
C GLY A 135 -4.32 10.12 3.10
N ASN A 136 -4.47 10.24 1.78
CA ASN A 136 -5.55 9.59 1.04
C ASN A 136 -5.42 8.06 1.14
N VAL A 137 -6.54 7.40 1.46
CA VAL A 137 -6.63 5.94 1.48
C VAL A 137 -7.59 5.48 0.41
N ILE A 138 -7.12 4.69 -0.57
CA ILE A 138 -8.00 4.02 -1.54
C ILE A 138 -8.31 2.62 -1.04
N HIS A 139 -9.58 2.23 -1.02
CA HIS A 139 -10.02 0.90 -0.59
C HIS A 139 -10.84 0.17 -1.67
N ASP A 140 -10.93 -1.16 -1.54
CA ASP A 140 -11.69 -2.01 -2.47
C ASP A 140 -13.21 -2.02 -2.21
N LEU A 141 -13.94 -2.66 -3.13
CA LEU A 141 -15.37 -2.98 -3.00
C LEU A 141 -15.65 -4.26 -2.23
N ASN A 142 -14.66 -5.13 -2.05
CA ASN A 142 -14.91 -6.49 -1.59
C ASN A 142 -15.08 -6.56 -0.07
N TYR A 143 -14.67 -5.51 0.66
CA TYR A 143 -14.74 -5.46 2.11
C TYR A 143 -15.32 -4.13 2.62
N PRO A 144 -16.07 -4.10 3.74
CA PRO A 144 -16.58 -5.28 4.47
C PRO A 144 -17.60 -6.06 3.63
N VAL A 145 -17.63 -7.39 3.83
CA VAL A 145 -18.55 -8.29 3.09
C VAL A 145 -19.98 -8.17 3.59
N SER A 146 -20.95 -8.25 2.66
CA SER A 146 -22.38 -8.06 2.92
C SER A 146 -22.97 -8.97 3.99
N TRP A 147 -22.44 -10.19 4.17
CA TRP A 147 -22.92 -11.15 5.17
C TRP A 147 -22.68 -10.74 6.63
N GLN A 148 -21.86 -9.71 6.88
CA GLN A 148 -21.61 -9.21 8.23
C GLN A 148 -22.60 -8.11 8.67
N ASN A 149 -23.64 -7.79 7.88
CA ASN A 149 -24.52 -6.63 8.11
C ASN A 149 -23.72 -5.33 8.37
N CYS A 150 -22.52 -5.25 7.82
CA CYS A 150 -21.60 -4.16 8.07
C CYS A 150 -21.83 -3.10 7.00
N ILE A 151 -22.39 -1.97 7.40
CA ILE A 151 -22.56 -0.81 6.53
C ILE A 151 -21.17 -0.27 6.22
N ARG A 152 -20.82 -0.20 4.94
CA ARG A 152 -19.48 0.19 4.47
C ARG A 152 -19.08 1.56 5.00
N GLU A 153 -20.01 2.49 5.00
CA GLU A 153 -19.86 3.87 5.45
C GLU A 153 -19.63 3.96 6.97
N HIS A 154 -19.95 2.91 7.73
CA HIS A 154 -19.57 2.81 9.14
C HIS A 154 -18.15 2.26 9.31
N TYR A 155 -17.70 1.42 8.38
CA TYR A 155 -16.36 0.83 8.43
C TYR A 155 -15.29 1.78 7.89
N PHE A 156 -15.54 2.40 6.74
CA PHE A 156 -14.64 3.37 6.13
C PHE A 156 -15.08 4.79 6.45
N PRO A 157 -14.19 5.61 7.03
CA PRO A 157 -14.47 7.03 7.19
C PRO A 157 -14.73 7.71 5.84
N PRO A 158 -15.52 8.81 5.80
CA PRO A 158 -15.88 9.47 4.53
C PRO A 158 -14.70 9.98 3.69
N TRP A 159 -13.51 10.17 4.28
CA TRP A 159 -12.29 10.59 3.58
C TRP A 159 -11.47 9.42 3.02
N PHE A 160 -11.85 8.18 3.28
CA PHE A 160 -11.32 7.03 2.57
C PHE A 160 -11.97 7.01 1.18
N LEU A 161 -11.13 7.07 0.16
CA LEU A 161 -11.53 7.24 -1.23
C LEU A 161 -11.94 5.91 -1.85
N PHE A 162 -13.03 5.98 -2.57
CA PHE A 162 -13.56 4.87 -3.34
C PHE A 162 -13.17 4.98 -4.83
N PRO A 163 -12.68 3.91 -5.49
CA PRO A 163 -12.19 3.96 -6.86
C PRO A 163 -13.18 4.44 -7.94
N HIS A 164 -14.50 4.49 -7.71
CA HIS A 164 -15.45 4.94 -8.74
C HIS A 164 -15.73 6.46 -8.77
N ASN A 165 -15.16 7.25 -7.85
CA ASN A 165 -15.47 8.69 -7.72
C ASN A 165 -14.35 9.67 -8.14
N THR A 166 -13.36 9.23 -8.92
CA THR A 166 -12.21 10.10 -9.28
C THR A 166 -12.51 11.12 -10.39
N SER A 167 -13.77 11.39 -10.72
CA SER A 167 -14.16 12.36 -11.75
C SER A 167 -14.94 13.58 -11.21
N SER A 168 -15.37 13.59 -9.95
CA SER A 168 -16.28 14.62 -9.43
C SER A 168 -15.88 15.24 -8.09
N GLN A 169 -14.72 14.89 -7.54
CA GLN A 169 -14.19 15.54 -6.32
C GLN A 169 -12.68 15.79 -6.42
N LEU A 170 -12.26 16.57 -7.42
CA LEU A 170 -11.07 17.44 -7.40
C LEU A 170 -11.31 18.61 -8.36
#